data_AF-A0A7Y4UCA8-F1
#
_entry.id   AF-A0A7Y4UCA8-F1
#
_cell.length_a   1.000
_cell.length_b   1.000
_cell.length_c   1.000
_cell.angle_alpha   90.00
_cell.angle_beta   90.00
_cell.angle_gamma   90.00
#
_symmetry.space_group_name_H-M   'P 1'
#
loop_
_entity.id
_entity.type
_entity.pdbx_description
1 polymer ?
#
loop_
_entity_poly.entity_id
_entity_poly.type
_entity_poly.pdbx_seq_one_letter_code
_entity_poly.pdbx_strand_id
1 'polypeptide(L)'
;FNLDDINLAHLFLRLHNNERVTVFLNGRQVRQEGGHSPGYRWSPLGELGKLALRKGENVIAVVCEKGQHKTFVDAGLVELKPAK
;
A
#
# COMPACT_ATOMS: atom_id res chain seq x y z
N PHE A 1 10.95 4.90 4.59
CA PHE A 1 11.32 5.39 3.25
C PHE A 1 11.23 6.90 3.24
N ASN A 2 12.03 7.59 2.42
CA ASN A 2 12.03 9.06 2.35
C ASN A 2 11.33 9.56 1.09
N LEU A 3 10.61 10.68 1.19
CA LEU A 3 9.97 11.38 0.09
C LEU A 3 10.44 12.84 0.04
N ASP A 4 10.95 13.29 -1.10
CA ASP A 4 11.39 14.69 -1.29
C ASP A 4 10.20 15.63 -1.55
N ASP A 5 9.11 15.09 -2.11
CA ASP A 5 7.86 15.76 -2.41
C ASP A 5 6.67 14.83 -2.10
N ILE A 6 5.55 15.43 -1.71
CA ILE A 6 4.27 14.76 -1.44
C ILE A 6 3.19 15.11 -2.44
N ASN A 7 3.51 15.89 -3.47
CA ASN A 7 2.62 16.15 -4.60
C ASN A 7 2.53 14.93 -5.54
N LEU A 8 2.00 13.83 -5.00
CA LEU A 8 1.88 12.55 -5.70
C LEU A 8 0.54 12.48 -6.43
N ALA A 9 0.59 12.40 -7.75
CA ALA A 9 -0.59 12.20 -8.58
C ALA A 9 -0.98 10.72 -8.57
N HIS A 10 -2.26 10.41 -8.30
CA HIS A 10 -2.79 9.04 -8.36
C HIS A 10 -1.95 7.99 -7.60
N LEU A 11 -1.97 8.06 -6.26
CA LEU A 11 -1.28 7.12 -5.39
C LEU A 11 -2.04 5.78 -5.29
N PHE A 12 -1.32 4.67 -5.54
CA PHE A 12 -1.81 3.31 -5.43
C PHE A 12 -0.99 2.48 -4.44
N LEU A 13 -1.67 1.55 -3.77
CA LEU A 13 -1.07 0.38 -3.16
C LEU A 13 -0.98 -0.72 -4.21
N ARG A 14 0.23 -1.19 -4.49
CA ARG A 14 0.49 -2.41 -5.25
C ARG A 14 0.62 -3.56 -4.27
N LEU A 15 -0.22 -4.58 -4.41
CA LEU A 15 -0.28 -5.69 -3.46
C LEU A 15 -0.34 -7.04 -4.17
N HIS A 16 0.45 -8.01 -3.71
CA HIS A 16 0.30 -9.42 -4.03
C HIS A 16 0.36 -10.22 -2.73
N ASN A 17 -0.74 -10.89 -2.40
CA ASN A 17 -0.94 -11.56 -1.13
C ASN A 17 -1.85 -12.79 -1.35
N ASN A 18 -1.78 -13.74 -0.43
CA ASN A 18 -2.71 -14.87 -0.43
C ASN A 18 -3.73 -14.86 0.73
N GLU A 19 -3.43 -14.16 1.82
CA GLU A 19 -4.29 -14.04 3.00
C GLU A 19 -4.61 -12.56 3.28
N ARG A 20 -5.45 -12.27 4.27
CA ARG A 20 -5.82 -10.88 4.59
C ARG A 20 -4.60 -10.03 4.95
N VAL A 21 -4.52 -8.85 4.35
CA VAL A 21 -3.49 -7.84 4.60
C VAL A 21 -4.12 -6.53 5.02
N THR A 22 -3.58 -5.93 6.08
CA THR A 22 -3.87 -4.54 6.48
C THR A 22 -2.61 -3.70 6.34
N VAL A 23 -2.72 -2.54 5.68
CA VAL A 23 -1.59 -1.63 5.42
C VAL A 23 -1.80 -0.30 6.14
N PHE A 24 -0.73 0.16 6.77
CA PHE A 24 -0.68 1.43 7.49
C PHE A 24 0.44 2.31 6.92
N LEU A 25 0.17 3.62 6.83
CA LEU A 25 1.17 4.65 6.53
C LEU A 25 1.24 5.61 7.71
N ASN A 26 2.44 5.78 8.28
CA ASN A 26 2.69 6.63 9.45
C ASN A 26 1.68 6.39 10.60
N GLY A 27 1.35 5.12 10.84
CA GLY A 27 0.40 4.70 11.89
C GLY A 27 -1.08 4.77 11.51
N ARG A 28 -1.45 5.35 10.36
CA ARG A 28 -2.83 5.41 9.87
C ARG A 28 -3.14 4.23 8.96
N GLN A 29 -4.23 3.50 9.23
CA GLN A 29 -4.70 2.45 8.33
C GLN A 29 -5.17 3.09 7.01
N VAL A 30 -4.60 2.66 5.89
CA VAL A 30 -4.93 3.17 4.55
C VAL A 30 -5.64 2.14 3.68
N ARG A 31 -5.50 0.85 3.99
CA ARG A 31 -6.14 -0.22 3.24
C ARG A 31 -6.26 -1.48 4.10
N GLN A 32 -7.32 -2.24 3.85
CA GLN A 32 -7.42 -3.64 4.21
C GLN A 32 -7.91 -4.40 2.97
N GLU A 33 -7.23 -5.48 2.63
CA GLU A 33 -7.62 -6.37 1.54
C GLU A 33 -7.66 -7.81 2.02
N GLY A 34 -8.68 -8.54 1.62
CA GLY A 34 -8.83 -9.96 1.92
C GLY A 34 -8.66 -10.82 0.67
N GLY A 35 -8.43 -12.12 0.89
CA GLY A 35 -8.50 -13.14 -0.15
C GLY A 35 -7.23 -13.31 -0.98
N HIS A 36 -7.19 -14.45 -1.68
CA HIS A 36 -6.11 -14.81 -2.57
C HIS A 36 -6.17 -13.99 -3.86
N SER A 37 -5.03 -13.37 -4.22
CA SER A 37 -4.85 -12.79 -5.56
C SER A 37 -4.10 -13.76 -6.47
N PRO A 38 -4.52 -13.97 -7.73
CA PRO A 38 -3.70 -14.66 -8.72
C PRO A 38 -2.49 -13.80 -9.19
N GLY A 39 -2.41 -12.53 -8.80
CA GLY A 39 -1.30 -11.65 -9.15
C GLY A 39 -1.37 -10.27 -8.45
N TYR A 40 -0.62 -9.30 -8.95
CA TYR A 40 -0.62 -7.95 -8.38
C TYR A 40 -1.95 -7.21 -8.61
N ARG A 41 -2.46 -6.60 -7.54
CA ARG A 41 -3.56 -5.63 -7.59
C ARG A 41 -3.04 -4.21 -7.35
N TRP A 42 -3.73 -3.26 -7.95
CA TRP A 42 -3.43 -1.84 -7.87
C TRP A 42 -4.63 -1.12 -7.29
N SER A 43 -4.49 -0.74 -6.03
CA SER A 43 -5.60 -0.22 -5.23
C SER A 43 -5.40 1.26 -4.96
N PRO A 44 -6.28 2.15 -5.46
CA PRO A 44 -6.13 3.57 -5.22
C PRO A 44 -6.27 3.84 -3.71
N LEU A 45 -5.33 4.62 -3.15
CA LEU A 45 -5.37 5.01 -1.74
C LEU A 45 -6.15 6.31 -1.50
N GLY A 46 -6.47 7.04 -2.58
CA GLY A 46 -7.24 8.28 -2.53
C GLY A 46 -6.61 9.34 -1.62
N GLU A 47 -7.46 10.22 -1.10
CA GLU A 47 -7.03 11.30 -0.21
C GLU A 47 -6.53 10.79 1.14
N LEU A 48 -7.05 9.66 1.65
CA LEU A 48 -6.59 9.06 2.90
C LEU A 48 -5.12 8.64 2.83
N GLY A 49 -4.69 8.05 1.71
CA GLY A 49 -3.28 7.69 1.50
C GLY A 49 -2.37 8.91 1.43
N LYS A 50 -2.79 9.95 0.70
CA LYS A 50 -2.02 11.19 0.58
C LYS A 50 -1.86 11.88 1.92
N LEU A 51 -2.94 12.01 2.69
CA LEU A 51 -2.93 12.61 4.03
C LEU A 51 -2.13 11.79 5.05
N ALA A 52 -1.86 10.51 4.77
CA ALA A 52 -1.03 9.67 5.62
C ALA A 52 0.47 9.80 5.32
N LEU A 53 0.86 10.45 4.21
CA LEU A 53 2.26 10.67 3.84
C LEU A 53 2.72 12.07 4.28
N ARG A 54 4.03 12.21 4.46
CA ARG A 54 4.69 13.48 4.77
C ARG A 54 5.99 13.62 3.99
N LYS A 55 6.44 14.86 3.78
CA LYS A 55 7.78 15.11 3.25
C LYS A 55 8.83 14.62 4.24
N GLY A 56 9.91 14.02 3.74
CA GLY A 56 10.93 13.35 4.54
C GLY A 56 10.55 11.92 4.89
N GLU A 57 10.78 11.53 6.14
CA GLU A 57 10.71 10.13 6.58
C GLU A 57 9.27 9.63 6.74
N ASN A 58 8.97 8.51 6.11
CA ASN A 58 7.70 7.79 6.21
C ASN A 58 7.93 6.34 6.60
N VAL A 59 6.95 5.78 7.32
CA VAL A 59 6.91 4.36 7.69
C VAL A 59 5.70 3.72 7.04
N ILE A 60 5.92 2.57 6.40
CA ILE A 60 4.87 1.64 6.01
C ILE A 60 4.90 0.44 6.96
N ALA A 61 3.75 0.07 7.50
CA ALA A 61 3.58 -1.17 8.24
C ALA A 61 2.56 -2.04 7.52
N VAL A 62 2.87 -3.33 7.40
CA VAL A 62 2.05 -4.33 6.71
C VAL A 62 1.79 -5.45 7.68
N VAL A 63 0.51 -5.69 7.98
CA VAL A 63 0.06 -6.78 8.85
C VAL A 63 -0.58 -7.84 7.98
N CYS A 64 0.02 -9.02 7.96
CA CYS A 64 -0.50 -10.18 7.24
C CYS A 64 -1.11 -11.13 8.28
N GLU A 65 -2.42 -11.37 8.19
CA GLU A 65 -3.10 -12.29 9.08
C GLU A 65 -2.83 -13.73 8.63
N LYS A 66 -2.45 -14.58 9.58
CA LYS A 66 -2.27 -16.00 9.32
C LYS A 66 -3.62 -16.63 8.99
N GLY A 67 -3.77 -17.11 7.77
CA GLY A 67 -4.89 -17.98 7.38
C GLY A 67 -4.51 -19.47 7.40
N GLN A 68 -5.17 -20.25 6.56
CA GLN A 68 -4.97 -21.71 6.50
C GLN A 68 -3.80 -22.13 5.61
N HIS A 69 -3.30 -21.23 4.77
CA HIS A 69 -2.25 -21.52 3.79
C HIS A 69 -0.93 -20.82 4.13
N LYS A 70 0.15 -21.15 3.39
CA LYS A 70 1.46 -20.49 3.53
C LYS A 70 1.32 -18.99 3.30
N THR A 71 1.49 -18.18 4.34
CA THR A 71 1.27 -16.74 4.25
C THR A 71 2.42 -16.00 3.56
N PHE A 72 2.11 -15.15 2.58
CA PHE A 72 3.06 -14.22 1.99
C PHE A 72 2.41 -12.86 1.69
N VAL A 73 3.25 -11.84 1.59
CA VAL A 73 2.87 -10.51 1.10
C VAL A 73 4.05 -9.86 0.36
N ASP A 74 3.76 -9.28 -0.79
CA ASP A 74 4.56 -8.26 -1.47
C ASP A 74 3.70 -7.00 -1.54
N ALA A 75 4.23 -5.88 -1.02
CA ALA A 75 3.52 -4.62 -0.97
C ALA A 75 4.44 -3.46 -1.39
N GLY A 76 3.89 -2.52 -2.13
CA GLY A 76 4.58 -1.29 -2.52
C GLY A 76 3.62 -0.13 -2.74
N LEU A 77 4.14 1.09 -2.65
CA LEU A 77 3.43 2.30 -3.06
C LEU A 77 3.87 2.68 -4.46
N VAL A 78 2.93 3.08 -5.31
CA VAL A 78 3.22 3.50 -6.67
C VAL A 78 2.43 4.75 -7.03
N GLU A 79 3.10 5.66 -7.73
CA GLU A 79 2.50 6.84 -8.33
C GLU A 79 2.29 6.56 -9.82
N LEU A 80 1.05 6.72 -10.31
CA LEU A 80 0.78 6.63 -11.74
C LEU A 80 1.09 7.97 -12.41
N LYS A 81 2.11 7.98 -13.29
CA LYS A 81 2.47 9.16 -14.08
C LYS A 81 1.84 9.10 -15.47
N PRO A 82 1.44 10.24 -16.06
CA PRO A 82 1.07 10.30 -17.46
C PRO A 82 2.18 9.73 -18.36
N ALA A 83 1.79 9.12 -19.47
CA ALA A 83 2.74 8.81 -20.53
C ALA A 83 3.41 10.11 -21.01
N LYS A 84 4.72 10.05 -21.28
CA LYS A 84 5.47 11.16 -21.84
C LYS A 84 5.16 11.35 -23.32
#